data_AF-A0A0K0ER85-F1
#
_entry.id   AF-A0A0K0ER85-F1
#
_cell.length_a   1.000
_cell.length_b   1.000
_cell.length_c   1.000
_cell.angle_alpha   90.00
_cell.angle_beta   90.00
_cell.angle_gamma   90.00
#
_symmetry.space_group_name_H-M   'P 1'
#
loop_
_entity.id
_entity.type
_entity.pdbx_description
1 polymer ?
#
loop_
_entity_poly.entity_id
_entity_poly.type
_entity_poly.pdbx_seq_one_letter_code
_entity_poly.pdbx_strand_id
1 'polypeptide(L)'
;MNYYIFLVIFSIYISNIKSKCIDHSKYQLKGKTYLLAPVEKECMDRNEKCIYVSANDPDNFRGTIGGCMTTVLQFLSTVSFHATFDNNSFIEAPELFNNYINQCNEKIIVNKNFTSTTGIMSLYLSCFSQDTTFDDPKKIFFEPTTRDVDAVNCYYPWKEEEKNKNIGFDANIGEPRYCNEGTCSIFKMSIYNFTTQKFSNFSKFGCLSDFYYGLDDIGLTIFTSSNPLNDFKMYNINGASEACKSRSPLMYSKKIGNTAFIWYANCYIPNKEVEIINMKKDFETLIHSKNNKGIKSPFEYSYSKVSFKKTSFAPFSYLFFLYFIRYFL
;
A
#
# COMPACT_ATOMS: atom_id res chain seq x y z
N MET A 1 8.78 -64.70 -14.82
CA MET A 1 8.30 -64.19 -13.51
C MET A 1 9.03 -62.92 -13.02
N ASN A 2 9.85 -62.25 -13.84
CA ASN A 2 10.62 -61.05 -13.43
C ASN A 2 10.01 -59.70 -13.86
N TYR A 3 9.05 -59.67 -14.79
CA TYR A 3 8.47 -58.41 -15.28
C TYR A 3 7.60 -57.69 -14.24
N TYR A 4 6.91 -58.42 -13.37
CA TYR A 4 6.11 -57.81 -12.30
C TYR A 4 6.96 -57.14 -11.23
N ILE A 5 8.12 -57.72 -10.89
CA ILE A 5 9.07 -57.10 -9.95
C ILE A 5 9.65 -55.82 -10.57
N PHE A 6 9.98 -55.85 -11.86
CA PHE A 6 10.46 -54.66 -12.56
C PHE A 6 9.39 -53.56 -12.62
N LEU A 7 8.13 -53.90 -12.91
CA LEU A 7 7.01 -52.95 -12.90
C LEU A 7 6.70 -52.38 -11.52
N VAL A 8 6.81 -53.19 -10.45
CA VAL A 8 6.60 -52.75 -9.08
C VAL A 8 7.75 -51.84 -8.63
N ILE A 9 9.00 -52.18 -8.92
CA ILE A 9 10.16 -51.34 -8.60
C ILE A 9 10.11 -50.03 -9.41
N PHE A 10 9.77 -50.08 -10.70
CA PHE A 10 9.63 -48.90 -11.55
C PHE A 10 8.45 -48.01 -11.11
N SER A 11 7.33 -48.62 -10.69
CA SER A 11 6.20 -47.92 -10.06
C SER A 11 6.60 -47.23 -8.75
N ILE A 12 7.33 -47.91 -7.86
CA ILE A 12 7.82 -47.33 -6.60
C ILE A 12 8.83 -46.20 -6.87
N TYR A 13 9.70 -46.35 -7.86
CA TYR A 13 10.69 -45.34 -8.23
C TYR A 13 10.01 -44.09 -8.83
N ILE A 14 9.03 -44.27 -9.73
CA ILE A 14 8.21 -43.17 -10.26
C ILE A 14 7.34 -42.55 -9.14
N SER A 15 6.93 -43.33 -8.14
CA SER A 15 6.16 -42.83 -6.99
C SER A 15 7.01 -41.98 -6.02
N ASN A 16 8.34 -42.08 -6.07
CA ASN A 16 9.26 -41.41 -5.13
C ASN A 16 10.12 -40.29 -5.74
N ILE A 17 10.01 -40.00 -7.04
CA ILE A 17 10.55 -38.74 -7.58
C ILE A 17 9.56 -37.65 -7.19
N LYS A 18 9.77 -37.10 -6.00
CA LYS A 18 9.08 -35.92 -5.52
C LYS A 18 9.80 -34.71 -6.07
N SER A 19 9.18 -34.07 -7.03
CA SER A 19 9.66 -32.85 -7.65
C SER A 19 9.57 -31.68 -6.67
N LYS A 20 10.51 -30.72 -6.74
CA LYS A 20 10.67 -29.65 -5.75
C LYS A 20 10.69 -28.26 -6.36
N CYS A 21 10.26 -27.29 -5.58
CA CYS A 21 10.45 -25.86 -5.80
C CYS A 21 11.36 -25.26 -4.71
N ILE A 22 11.96 -24.11 -4.99
CA ILE A 22 12.73 -23.35 -4.01
C ILE A 22 11.81 -22.30 -3.37
N ASP A 23 11.35 -22.60 -2.16
CA ASP A 23 10.64 -21.64 -1.32
C ASP A 23 11.65 -20.59 -0.85
N HIS A 24 11.39 -19.32 -1.14
CA HIS A 24 12.16 -18.20 -0.60
C HIS A 24 11.27 -16.98 -0.48
N SER A 25 11.56 -16.11 0.47
CA SER A 25 10.77 -14.89 0.66
C SER A 25 11.61 -13.79 1.25
N LYS A 26 11.64 -12.65 0.57
CA LYS A 26 12.25 -11.41 1.05
C LYS A 26 11.31 -10.28 0.68
N TYR A 27 10.44 -9.88 1.60
CA TYR A 27 9.44 -8.86 1.32
C TYR A 27 9.11 -8.01 2.55
N GLN A 28 8.58 -6.82 2.28
CA GLN A 28 7.92 -5.97 3.26
C GLN A 28 6.41 -6.08 3.06
N LEU A 29 5.69 -6.35 4.14
CA LEU A 29 4.23 -6.34 4.17
C LEU A 29 3.77 -5.36 5.26
N LYS A 30 3.07 -4.30 4.85
CA LYS A 30 2.55 -3.24 5.73
C LYS A 30 3.62 -2.74 6.71
N GLY A 31 4.79 -2.42 6.17
CA GLY A 31 5.93 -1.93 6.97
C GLY A 31 6.81 -3.02 7.59
N LYS A 32 6.35 -4.24 7.84
CA LYS A 32 7.19 -5.28 8.47
C LYS A 32 8.01 -6.06 7.45
N THR A 33 9.29 -6.29 7.75
CA THR A 33 10.17 -7.09 6.91
C THR A 33 10.03 -8.57 7.24
N TYR A 34 9.89 -9.39 6.21
CA TYR A 34 9.81 -10.85 6.29
C TYR A 34 10.96 -11.45 5.45
N LEU A 35 11.73 -12.31 6.11
CA LEU A 35 12.90 -12.96 5.53
C LEU A 35 12.80 -14.46 5.79
N LEU A 36 12.77 -15.23 4.72
CA LEU A 36 12.72 -16.68 4.73
C LEU A 36 13.82 -17.16 3.80
N ALA A 37 14.80 -17.85 4.39
CA ALA A 37 15.94 -18.39 3.67
C ALA A 37 15.45 -19.37 2.59
N PRO A 38 16.18 -19.50 1.46
CA PRO A 38 15.85 -20.48 0.43
C PRO A 38 15.83 -21.91 1.00
N VAL A 39 14.72 -22.62 0.80
CA VAL A 39 14.54 -24.02 1.22
C VAL A 39 13.85 -24.78 0.09
N GLU A 40 14.37 -25.95 -0.26
CA GLU A 40 13.68 -26.86 -1.18
C GLU A 40 12.42 -27.43 -0.54
N LYS A 41 11.31 -27.38 -1.28
CA LYS A 41 10.02 -27.87 -0.81
C LYS A 41 9.28 -28.64 -1.90
N GLU A 42 8.66 -29.73 -1.49
CA GLU A 42 7.81 -30.55 -2.35
C GLU A 42 6.45 -29.85 -2.54
N CYS A 43 5.98 -29.79 -3.79
CA CYS A 43 4.66 -29.25 -4.10
C CYS A 43 3.55 -30.29 -3.88
N MET A 44 2.30 -29.82 -3.74
CA MET A 44 1.16 -30.72 -3.49
C MET A 44 0.82 -31.58 -4.72
N ASP A 45 1.02 -31.03 -5.92
CA ASP A 45 0.85 -31.73 -7.19
C ASP A 45 2.19 -31.75 -7.96
N ARG A 46 2.47 -32.86 -8.65
CA ARG A 46 3.65 -33.02 -9.53
C ARG A 46 3.54 -32.19 -10.81
N ASN A 47 2.32 -31.86 -11.22
CA ASN A 47 2.07 -31.01 -12.39
C ASN A 47 2.06 -29.52 -12.02
N GLU A 48 2.14 -29.19 -10.73
CA GLU A 48 2.24 -27.81 -10.27
C GLU A 48 3.53 -27.17 -10.79
N LYS A 49 3.51 -25.88 -11.14
CA LYS A 49 4.71 -25.15 -11.52
C LYS A 49 5.34 -24.48 -10.29
N CYS A 50 6.64 -24.25 -10.35
CA CYS A 50 7.28 -23.29 -9.48
C CYS A 50 6.98 -21.88 -9.99
N ILE A 51 6.75 -20.94 -9.08
CA ILE A 51 6.58 -19.53 -9.42
C ILE A 51 7.58 -18.69 -8.64
N TYR A 52 8.05 -17.65 -9.29
CA TYR A 52 8.73 -16.54 -8.67
C TYR A 52 7.97 -15.26 -8.94
N VAL A 53 7.72 -14.51 -7.89
CA VAL A 53 6.99 -13.25 -7.92
C VAL A 53 7.87 -12.17 -7.34
N SER A 54 8.03 -11.09 -8.08
CA SER A 54 8.54 -9.83 -7.55
C SER A 54 7.49 -8.76 -7.72
N ALA A 55 7.08 -8.12 -6.64
CA ALA A 55 6.08 -7.06 -6.69
C ALA A 55 6.48 -5.85 -5.85
N ASN A 56 6.02 -4.69 -6.29
CA ASN A 56 6.23 -3.41 -5.64
C ASN A 56 4.92 -2.63 -5.67
N ASP A 57 4.08 -2.87 -4.67
CA ASP A 57 2.90 -2.10 -4.30
C ASP A 57 3.29 -1.14 -3.15
N PRO A 58 3.36 0.18 -3.40
CA PRO A 58 3.76 1.15 -2.38
C PRO A 58 2.95 0.99 -1.09
N ASP A 59 3.61 1.10 0.06
CA ASP A 59 2.99 1.09 1.40
C ASP A 59 2.24 -0.20 1.82
N ASN A 60 2.09 -1.19 0.92
CA ASN A 60 1.45 -2.46 1.20
C ASN A 60 2.38 -3.68 1.03
N PHE A 61 2.87 -3.99 -0.18
CA PHE A 61 3.71 -5.16 -0.44
C PHE A 61 4.89 -4.84 -1.34
N ARG A 62 6.12 -5.07 -0.87
CA ARG A 62 7.34 -4.82 -1.66
C ARG A 62 8.35 -5.93 -1.46
N GLY A 63 8.66 -6.69 -2.49
CA GLY A 63 9.59 -7.79 -2.32
C GLY A 63 9.52 -8.87 -3.37
N THR A 64 10.02 -10.03 -2.97
CA THR A 64 10.12 -11.23 -3.77
C THR A 64 9.67 -12.45 -2.98
N ILE A 65 8.90 -13.32 -3.62
CA ILE A 65 8.44 -14.60 -3.08
C ILE A 65 8.60 -15.64 -4.18
N GLY A 66 9.17 -16.80 -3.85
CA GLY A 66 9.15 -17.96 -4.73
C GLY A 66 8.73 -19.21 -3.97
N GLY A 67 8.24 -20.19 -4.72
CA GLY A 67 7.79 -21.47 -4.20
C GLY A 67 6.83 -22.18 -5.13
N CYS A 68 6.05 -23.11 -4.59
CA CYS A 68 4.95 -23.76 -5.31
C CYS A 68 3.85 -22.76 -5.68
N MET A 69 3.40 -22.78 -6.93
CA MET A 69 2.47 -21.79 -7.50
C MET A 69 1.22 -21.56 -6.65
N THR A 70 0.55 -22.61 -6.20
CA THR A 70 -0.68 -22.57 -5.39
C THR A 70 -0.44 -21.91 -4.05
N THR A 71 0.69 -22.21 -3.39
CA THR A 71 1.03 -21.62 -2.09
C THR A 71 1.30 -20.12 -2.22
N VAL A 72 2.08 -19.73 -3.23
CA VAL A 72 2.37 -18.32 -3.50
C VAL A 72 1.09 -17.58 -3.92
N LEU A 73 0.22 -18.23 -4.70
CA LEU A 73 -1.08 -17.71 -5.08
C LEU A 73 -1.99 -17.43 -3.89
N GLN A 74 -2.10 -18.41 -2.99
CA GLN A 74 -2.89 -18.27 -1.78
C GLN A 74 -2.34 -17.12 -0.93
N PHE A 75 -1.01 -17.00 -0.82
CA PHE A 75 -0.40 -15.86 -0.15
C PHE A 75 -0.75 -14.54 -0.85
N LEU A 76 -0.56 -14.41 -2.16
CA LEU A 76 -0.81 -13.17 -2.90
C LEU A 76 -2.29 -12.79 -2.93
N SER A 77 -3.21 -13.74 -2.93
CA SER A 77 -4.65 -13.45 -2.82
C SER A 77 -5.04 -12.97 -1.42
N THR A 78 -4.31 -13.40 -0.38
CA THR A 78 -4.49 -12.87 0.99
C THR A 78 -3.85 -11.52 1.20
N VAL A 79 -2.77 -11.23 0.47
CA VAL A 79 -2.17 -9.90 0.44
C VAL A 79 -3.03 -9.03 -0.46
N SER A 80 -4.00 -8.35 0.15
CA SER A 80 -4.87 -7.40 -0.54
C SER A 80 -4.04 -6.35 -1.27
N PHE A 81 -3.97 -6.42 -2.59
CA PHE A 81 -3.52 -5.29 -3.40
C PHE A 81 -4.69 -4.32 -3.47
N HIS A 82 -4.45 -3.09 -3.04
CA HIS A 82 -5.49 -2.07 -3.01
C HIS A 82 -6.06 -1.83 -4.42
N ALA A 83 -7.19 -1.11 -4.51
CA ALA A 83 -7.95 -0.91 -5.75
C ALA A 83 -7.03 -0.69 -6.96
N THR A 84 -6.96 -1.71 -7.82
CA THR A 84 -5.99 -1.81 -8.91
C THR A 84 -6.70 -1.55 -10.23
N PHE A 85 -6.06 -0.75 -11.09
CA PHE A 85 -6.54 -0.36 -12.40
C PHE A 85 -5.57 -0.82 -13.48
N ASP A 86 -6.12 -1.52 -14.48
CA ASP A 86 -5.42 -1.96 -15.68
C ASP A 86 -6.19 -1.49 -16.91
N ASN A 87 -5.53 -0.80 -17.83
CA ASN A 87 -6.15 -0.23 -19.04
C ASN A 87 -7.46 0.54 -18.79
N ASN A 88 -7.51 1.30 -17.68
CA ASN A 88 -8.67 2.06 -17.19
C ASN A 88 -9.85 1.22 -16.65
N SER A 89 -9.68 -0.09 -16.50
CA SER A 89 -10.64 -0.97 -15.85
C SER A 89 -10.17 -1.30 -14.43
N PHE A 90 -11.09 -1.28 -13.49
CA PHE A 90 -10.86 -1.81 -12.16
C PHE A 90 -10.71 -3.34 -12.23
N ILE A 91 -9.73 -3.90 -11.52
CA ILE A 91 -9.51 -5.34 -11.41
C ILE A 91 -9.52 -5.72 -9.93
N GLU A 92 -10.32 -6.72 -9.58
CA GLU A 92 -10.28 -7.30 -8.24
C GLU A 92 -8.97 -8.09 -8.02
N ALA A 93 -8.37 -7.98 -6.85
CA ALA A 93 -7.06 -8.61 -6.57
C ALA A 93 -7.01 -10.12 -6.89
N PRO A 94 -8.02 -10.95 -6.58
CA PRO A 94 -8.02 -12.36 -6.99
C PRO A 94 -8.05 -12.56 -8.52
N GLU A 95 -8.78 -11.71 -9.23
CA GLU A 95 -8.89 -11.74 -10.70
C GLU A 95 -7.54 -11.36 -11.35
N LEU A 96 -6.85 -10.38 -10.78
CA LEU A 96 -5.50 -9.98 -11.17
C LEU A 96 -4.56 -11.19 -11.20
N PHE A 97 -4.50 -11.95 -10.11
CA PHE A 97 -3.60 -13.10 -10.02
C PHE A 97 -3.98 -14.22 -10.99
N ASN A 98 -5.27 -14.52 -11.13
CA ASN A 98 -5.72 -15.57 -12.04
C ASN A 98 -5.37 -15.24 -13.50
N ASN A 99 -5.61 -14.01 -13.95
CA ASN A 99 -5.31 -13.60 -15.32
C ASN A 99 -3.80 -13.67 -15.61
N TYR A 100 -2.98 -13.09 -14.74
CA TYR A 100 -1.54 -12.99 -14.97
C TYR A 100 -0.80 -14.31 -14.73
N ILE A 101 -1.35 -15.23 -13.94
CA ILE A 101 -0.79 -16.57 -13.80
C ILE A 101 -1.12 -17.46 -14.98
N ASN A 102 -2.33 -17.37 -15.55
CA ASN A 102 -2.61 -18.06 -16.81
C ASN A 102 -1.64 -17.60 -17.90
N GLN A 103 -1.36 -16.30 -17.97
CA GLN A 103 -0.32 -15.78 -18.86
C GLN A 103 1.09 -16.26 -18.50
N CYS A 104 1.41 -16.38 -17.22
CA CYS A 104 2.71 -16.89 -16.76
C CYS A 104 2.88 -18.38 -17.10
N ASN A 105 1.80 -19.16 -17.04
CA ASN A 105 1.79 -20.55 -17.47
C ASN A 105 2.07 -20.72 -18.96
N GLU A 106 1.61 -19.78 -19.79
CA GLU A 106 1.80 -19.80 -21.25
C GLU A 106 3.14 -19.18 -21.70
N LYS A 107 3.49 -18.01 -21.14
CA LYS A 107 4.59 -17.16 -21.62
C LYS A 107 5.87 -17.30 -20.81
N ILE A 108 5.87 -18.08 -19.73
CA ILE A 108 6.97 -18.28 -18.76
C ILE A 108 7.28 -17.01 -17.94
N ILE A 109 7.21 -15.82 -18.53
CA ILE A 109 7.51 -14.54 -17.90
C ILE A 109 6.38 -13.54 -18.15
N VAL A 110 5.98 -12.83 -17.10
CA VAL A 110 5.01 -11.73 -17.14
C VAL A 110 5.60 -10.53 -16.40
N ASN A 111 5.55 -9.36 -17.03
CA ASN A 111 5.94 -8.09 -16.43
C ASN A 111 4.85 -7.05 -16.71
N LYS A 112 4.27 -6.49 -15.65
CA LYS A 112 3.13 -5.57 -15.74
C LYS A 112 3.21 -4.47 -14.69
N ASN A 113 2.72 -3.30 -15.08
CA ASN A 113 2.51 -2.17 -14.19
C ASN A 113 1.03 -1.83 -14.16
N PHE A 114 0.54 -1.51 -12.97
CA PHE A 114 -0.83 -1.12 -12.71
C PHE A 114 -0.84 0.21 -11.98
N THR A 115 -1.94 0.94 -12.12
CA THR A 115 -2.23 2.05 -11.22
C THR A 115 -3.01 1.50 -10.03
N SER A 116 -2.66 1.83 -8.81
CA SER A 116 -3.39 1.48 -7.60
C SER A 116 -3.70 2.72 -6.78
N THR A 117 -4.46 2.57 -5.70
CA THR A 117 -4.68 3.68 -4.75
C THR A 117 -3.43 4.02 -3.95
N THR A 118 -2.44 3.15 -3.87
CA THR A 118 -1.15 3.40 -3.22
C THR A 118 -0.09 4.01 -4.16
N GLY A 119 -0.27 3.90 -5.49
CA GLY A 119 0.65 4.43 -6.48
C GLY A 119 0.74 3.56 -7.73
N ILE A 120 1.95 3.37 -8.27
CA ILE A 120 2.17 2.42 -9.37
C ILE A 120 2.59 1.09 -8.76
N MET A 121 1.77 0.06 -8.96
CA MET A 121 2.10 -1.31 -8.61
C MET A 121 2.85 -1.95 -9.78
N SER A 122 4.06 -2.43 -9.54
CA SER A 122 4.80 -3.27 -10.49
C SER A 122 4.70 -4.74 -10.09
N LEU A 123 4.42 -5.62 -11.04
CA LEU A 123 4.31 -7.07 -10.85
C LEU A 123 5.14 -7.80 -11.91
N TYR A 124 6.05 -8.64 -11.43
CA TYR A 124 6.84 -9.55 -12.24
C TYR A 124 6.55 -10.99 -11.78
N LEU A 125 6.21 -11.86 -12.72
CA LEU A 125 6.00 -13.28 -12.49
C LEU A 125 6.92 -14.08 -13.42
N SER A 126 7.50 -15.15 -12.90
CA SER A 126 8.22 -16.13 -13.70
C SER A 126 7.82 -17.54 -13.25
N CYS A 127 7.41 -18.38 -14.21
CA CYS A 127 6.84 -19.70 -13.95
C CYS A 127 7.69 -20.78 -14.62
N PHE A 128 8.05 -21.81 -13.86
CA PHE A 128 8.98 -22.86 -14.27
C PHE A 128 8.41 -24.23 -13.93
N SER A 129 8.88 -25.26 -14.64
CA SER A 129 8.65 -26.63 -14.19
C SER A 129 9.38 -26.89 -12.87
N GLN A 130 8.87 -27.83 -12.07
CA GLN A 130 9.58 -28.29 -10.87
C GLN A 130 10.96 -28.85 -11.22
N ASP A 131 11.87 -28.86 -10.25
CA ASP A 131 13.27 -29.28 -10.38
C ASP A 131 14.12 -28.41 -11.35
N THR A 132 13.56 -27.32 -11.88
CA THR A 132 14.33 -26.32 -12.61
C THR A 132 15.05 -25.42 -11.63
N THR A 133 16.37 -25.23 -11.81
CA THR A 133 17.12 -24.30 -10.98
C THR A 133 16.62 -22.87 -11.20
N PHE A 134 16.58 -22.11 -10.11
CA PHE A 134 15.95 -20.79 -10.10
C PHE A 134 16.69 -19.75 -10.97
N ASP A 135 17.89 -20.01 -11.51
CA ASP A 135 18.77 -18.98 -12.07
C ASP A 135 18.42 -18.48 -13.47
N ASP A 136 17.58 -17.44 -13.52
CA ASP A 136 17.35 -16.58 -14.69
C ASP A 136 18.22 -15.29 -14.62
N PRO A 137 19.02 -14.96 -15.65
CA PRO A 137 19.80 -13.72 -15.73
C PRO A 137 18.95 -12.44 -15.83
N LYS A 138 17.63 -12.54 -16.07
CA LYS A 138 16.69 -11.41 -16.18
C LYS A 138 15.78 -11.23 -14.96
N LYS A 139 16.05 -11.90 -13.84
CA LYS A 139 15.26 -11.73 -12.61
C LYS A 139 15.15 -10.27 -12.20
N ILE A 140 13.92 -9.83 -11.97
CA ILE A 140 13.63 -8.55 -11.34
C ILE A 140 13.53 -8.80 -9.84
N PHE A 141 14.34 -8.09 -9.05
CA PHE A 141 14.26 -8.09 -7.61
C PHE A 141 13.90 -6.69 -7.12
N PHE A 142 12.83 -6.58 -6.34
CA PHE A 142 12.61 -5.43 -5.49
C PHE A 142 13.11 -5.75 -4.09
N GLU A 143 14.28 -5.24 -3.72
CA GLU A 143 14.69 -5.35 -2.34
C GLU A 143 13.82 -4.42 -1.48
N PRO A 144 13.15 -4.95 -0.43
CA PRO A 144 12.44 -4.08 0.50
C PRO A 144 13.47 -3.16 1.16
N THR A 145 13.27 -1.85 1.05
CA THR A 145 14.00 -0.89 1.89
C THR A 145 13.66 -1.20 3.34
N THR A 146 14.65 -1.67 4.10
CA THR A 146 14.50 -2.02 5.53
C THR A 146 13.84 -0.86 6.27
N ARG A 147 12.62 -1.07 6.75
CA ARG A 147 11.90 -0.15 7.62
C ARG A 147 11.08 -0.98 8.59
N ASP A 148 11.75 -1.71 9.48
CA ASP A 148 11.00 -2.28 10.59
C ASP A 148 10.45 -1.12 11.41
N VAL A 149 9.12 -1.07 11.48
CA VAL A 149 8.35 -0.03 12.14
C VAL A 149 7.71 -0.64 13.36
N ASP A 150 7.94 0.00 14.50
CA ASP A 150 7.31 -0.38 15.75
C ASP A 150 5.80 -0.13 15.68
N ALA A 151 5.03 -1.06 16.22
CA ALA A 151 3.58 -0.90 16.27
C ALA A 151 3.20 0.29 17.16
N VAL A 152 2.09 0.94 16.82
CA VAL A 152 1.62 2.14 17.52
C VAL A 152 0.14 2.06 17.87
N ASN A 153 -0.25 2.75 18.94
CA ASN A 153 -1.64 2.98 19.29
C ASN A 153 -2.12 4.31 18.69
N CYS A 154 -3.13 4.23 17.84
CA CYS A 154 -3.73 5.35 17.14
C CYS A 154 -4.95 5.85 17.90
N TYR A 155 -4.83 7.07 18.41
CA TYR A 155 -5.91 7.83 19.01
C TYR A 155 -6.36 8.91 18.04
N TYR A 156 -7.66 9.08 17.90
CA TYR A 156 -8.18 10.09 17.01
C TYR A 156 -7.92 11.49 17.58
N PRO A 157 -7.19 12.36 16.86
CA PRO A 157 -6.63 13.56 17.44
C PRO A 157 -7.61 14.72 17.54
N TRP A 158 -8.82 14.61 16.99
CA TRP A 158 -9.75 15.73 16.83
C TRP A 158 -11.08 15.54 17.61
N LYS A 159 -11.13 14.62 18.57
CA LYS A 159 -12.39 14.20 19.23
C LYS A 159 -13.11 15.36 19.91
N GLU A 160 -12.38 16.25 20.59
CA GLU A 160 -12.96 17.38 21.31
C GLU A 160 -13.23 18.57 20.38
N GLU A 161 -12.36 18.81 19.41
CA GLU A 161 -12.50 19.91 18.47
C GLU A 161 -13.62 19.66 17.46
N GLU A 162 -13.90 18.41 17.07
CA GLU A 162 -15.07 18.11 16.24
C GLU A 162 -16.37 18.45 16.95
N LYS A 163 -16.48 18.12 18.24
CA LYS A 163 -17.65 18.46 19.06
C LYS A 163 -17.79 19.97 19.26
N ASN A 164 -16.69 20.66 19.50
CA ASN A 164 -16.71 22.05 19.99
C ASN A 164 -16.53 23.11 18.89
N LYS A 165 -15.89 22.77 17.76
CA LYS A 165 -15.43 23.74 16.75
C LYS A 165 -15.90 23.42 15.33
N ASN A 166 -16.76 22.41 15.14
CA ASN A 166 -17.35 22.08 13.82
C ASN A 166 -16.27 21.85 12.73
N ILE A 167 -15.10 21.33 13.08
CA ILE A 167 -13.93 21.29 12.19
C ILE A 167 -14.00 20.20 11.09
N GLY A 168 -15.01 19.33 11.12
CA GLY A 168 -15.11 18.19 10.22
C GLY A 168 -16.54 17.76 9.95
N PHE A 169 -16.66 16.68 9.19
CA PHE A 169 -17.92 15.95 8.99
C PHE A 169 -17.94 14.85 10.04
N ASP A 170 -18.98 14.85 10.88
CA ASP A 170 -19.14 14.01 12.06
C ASP A 170 -18.68 12.58 11.78
N ALA A 171 -17.54 12.21 12.37
CA ALA A 171 -16.92 10.93 12.14
C ALA A 171 -17.31 10.02 13.30
N ASN A 172 -18.00 8.93 12.98
CA ASN A 172 -18.38 7.93 13.97
C ASN A 172 -17.13 7.12 14.36
N ILE A 173 -16.30 7.70 15.23
CA ILE A 173 -14.96 7.19 15.50
C ILE A 173 -15.02 6.24 16.69
N GLY A 174 -14.67 5.00 16.40
CA GLY A 174 -14.52 3.94 17.39
C GLY A 174 -13.31 4.14 18.31
N GLU A 175 -13.11 3.14 19.15
CA GLU A 175 -12.01 3.02 20.10
C GLU A 175 -10.62 3.14 19.45
N PRO A 176 -9.56 3.40 20.24
CA PRO A 176 -8.18 3.46 19.75
C PRO A 176 -7.83 2.22 18.91
N ARG A 177 -7.01 2.41 17.87
CA ARG A 177 -6.61 1.33 16.96
C ARG A 177 -5.14 0.96 17.13
N TYR A 178 -4.84 -0.32 17.24
CA TYR A 178 -3.47 -0.81 17.26
C TYR A 178 -2.98 -1.09 15.84
N CYS A 179 -1.95 -0.37 15.40
CA CYS A 179 -1.45 -0.40 14.02
C CYS A 179 -0.03 -0.96 13.96
N ASN A 180 0.09 -2.11 13.29
CA ASN A 180 1.32 -2.90 13.21
C ASN A 180 2.39 -2.26 12.31
N GLU A 181 1.98 -1.39 11.40
CA GLU A 181 2.81 -0.64 10.46
C GLU A 181 3.39 0.66 11.06
N GLY A 182 3.13 0.93 12.34
CA GLY A 182 3.67 2.07 13.06
C GLY A 182 3.15 3.44 12.63
N THR A 183 2.05 3.48 11.88
CA THR A 183 1.50 4.71 11.30
C THR A 183 -0.01 4.76 11.51
N CYS A 184 -0.51 5.90 11.96
CA CYS A 184 -1.93 6.22 12.04
C CYS A 184 -2.36 6.98 10.78
N SER A 185 -3.63 6.85 10.42
CA SER A 185 -4.19 7.48 9.23
C SER A 185 -5.53 8.15 9.53
N ILE A 186 -5.77 9.26 8.83
CA ILE A 186 -7.04 9.98 8.79
C ILE A 186 -7.35 10.29 7.34
N PHE A 187 -8.54 9.90 6.89
CA PHE A 187 -9.12 10.35 5.65
C PHE A 187 -10.55 10.83 5.90
N LYS A 188 -10.88 11.99 5.36
CA LYS A 188 -12.25 12.51 5.36
C LYS A 188 -12.58 13.08 4.01
N MET A 189 -13.80 12.89 3.57
CA MET A 189 -14.32 13.47 2.33
C MET A 189 -15.79 13.85 2.50
N SER A 190 -16.17 14.97 1.92
CA SER A 190 -17.57 15.32 1.74
C SER A 190 -17.81 15.75 0.30
N ILE A 191 -18.94 15.30 -0.24
CA ILE A 191 -19.40 15.62 -1.58
C ILE A 191 -20.78 16.22 -1.44
N TYR A 192 -21.00 17.35 -2.11
CA TYR A 192 -22.29 18.03 -2.20
C TYR A 192 -22.74 18.08 -3.65
N ASN A 193 -23.93 17.55 -3.92
CA ASN A 193 -24.57 17.61 -5.23
C ASN A 193 -25.60 18.75 -5.24
N PHE A 194 -25.39 19.77 -6.07
CA PHE A 194 -26.24 20.96 -6.14
C PHE A 194 -27.64 20.68 -6.72
N THR A 195 -27.83 19.59 -7.48
CA THR A 195 -29.13 19.21 -8.05
C THR A 195 -29.98 18.49 -7.02
N THR A 196 -29.41 17.49 -6.35
CA THR A 196 -30.15 16.72 -5.33
C THR A 196 -30.15 17.41 -3.97
N GLN A 197 -29.28 18.41 -3.77
CA GLN A 197 -29.03 19.10 -2.50
C GLN A 197 -28.63 18.15 -1.36
N LYS A 198 -27.99 17.02 -1.71
CA LYS A 198 -27.56 16.01 -0.74
C LYS A 198 -26.06 16.04 -0.51
N PHE A 199 -25.68 15.73 0.73
CA PHE A 199 -24.32 15.45 1.13
C PHE A 199 -24.04 13.95 1.12
N SER A 200 -22.82 13.59 0.76
CA SER A 200 -22.25 12.25 0.95
C SER A 200 -20.93 12.41 1.70
N ASN A 201 -20.88 11.90 2.92
CA ASN A 201 -19.73 12.03 3.82
C ASN A 201 -19.03 10.67 3.97
N PHE A 202 -17.70 10.71 3.94
CA PHE A 202 -16.84 9.54 4.12
C PHE A 202 -15.79 9.90 5.15
N SER A 203 -15.55 9.00 6.09
CA SER A 203 -14.51 9.15 7.09
C SER A 203 -13.91 7.79 7.39
N LYS A 204 -12.59 7.73 7.41
CA LYS A 204 -11.82 6.57 7.85
C LYS A 204 -10.72 7.06 8.77
N PHE A 205 -10.64 6.44 9.93
CA PHE A 205 -9.58 6.64 10.90
C PHE A 205 -9.07 5.27 11.34
N GLY A 206 -7.76 5.15 11.46
CA GLY A 206 -7.15 3.96 12.01
C GLY A 206 -5.74 3.76 11.49
N CYS A 207 -5.52 2.59 10.94
CA CYS A 207 -4.26 2.11 10.42
C CYS A 207 -4.03 2.58 8.97
N LEU A 208 -2.81 2.57 8.48
CA LEU A 208 -2.45 2.86 7.08
C LEU A 208 -3.28 2.02 6.10
N SER A 209 -3.53 0.76 6.42
CA SER A 209 -4.40 -0.07 5.58
C SER A 209 -5.86 0.41 5.60
N ASP A 210 -6.36 0.90 6.74
CA ASP A 210 -7.73 1.45 6.83
C ASP A 210 -7.90 2.67 5.91
N PHE A 211 -6.84 3.46 5.72
CA PHE A 211 -6.82 4.58 4.79
C PHE A 211 -6.98 4.11 3.35
N TYR A 212 -6.13 3.18 2.89
CA TYR A 212 -6.20 2.70 1.52
C TYR A 212 -7.47 1.91 1.24
N TYR A 213 -7.95 1.08 2.18
CA TYR A 213 -9.28 0.48 2.07
C TYR A 213 -10.39 1.53 1.99
N GLY A 214 -10.24 2.64 2.72
CA GLY A 214 -11.12 3.79 2.58
C GLY A 214 -11.15 4.39 1.17
N LEU A 215 -9.98 4.53 0.55
CA LEU A 215 -9.88 5.01 -0.82
C LEU A 215 -10.48 4.00 -1.81
N ASP A 216 -10.27 2.71 -1.57
CA ASP A 216 -10.84 1.62 -2.37
C ASP A 216 -12.37 1.63 -2.29
N ASP A 217 -12.93 1.73 -1.08
CA ASP A 217 -14.38 1.84 -0.82
C ASP A 217 -14.99 3.04 -1.55
N ILE A 218 -14.31 4.19 -1.52
CA ILE A 218 -14.74 5.40 -2.25
C ILE A 218 -14.78 5.13 -3.75
N GLY A 219 -13.75 4.48 -4.25
CA GLY A 219 -13.67 4.05 -5.64
C GLY A 219 -14.84 3.19 -6.07
N LEU A 220 -15.22 2.23 -5.24
CA LEU A 220 -16.27 1.27 -5.54
C LEU A 220 -17.69 1.82 -5.33
N THR A 221 -17.87 2.73 -4.37
CA THR A 221 -19.20 3.20 -3.95
C THR A 221 -19.62 4.52 -4.57
N ILE A 222 -18.67 5.43 -4.83
CA ILE A 222 -18.97 6.77 -5.36
C ILE A 222 -18.83 6.81 -6.88
N PHE A 223 -17.82 6.12 -7.41
CA PHE A 223 -17.47 6.24 -8.83
C PHE A 223 -18.28 5.22 -9.63
N THR A 224 -19.49 5.65 -10.00
CA THR A 224 -20.40 4.84 -10.83
C THR A 224 -20.12 4.96 -12.32
N SER A 225 -19.07 5.67 -12.72
CA SER A 225 -18.75 5.83 -14.14
C SER A 225 -18.18 4.53 -14.72
N SER A 226 -18.29 4.40 -16.04
CA SER A 226 -17.65 3.31 -16.78
C SER A 226 -16.12 3.37 -16.75
N ASN A 227 -15.52 4.45 -16.24
CA ASN A 227 -14.08 4.60 -16.09
C ASN A 227 -13.75 5.20 -14.71
N PRO A 228 -13.70 4.37 -13.66
CA PRO A 228 -13.44 4.82 -12.30
C PRO A 228 -12.09 5.55 -12.16
N LEU A 229 -11.09 5.24 -13.00
CA LEU A 229 -9.80 5.94 -12.99
C LEU A 229 -9.94 7.44 -13.33
N ASN A 230 -10.86 7.80 -14.21
CA ASN A 230 -11.14 9.21 -14.50
C ASN A 230 -11.79 9.91 -13.31
N ASP A 231 -12.67 9.24 -12.57
CA ASP A 231 -13.25 9.79 -11.35
C ASP A 231 -12.17 9.95 -10.27
N PHE A 232 -11.31 8.95 -10.04
CA PHE A 232 -10.15 9.05 -9.15
C PHE A 232 -9.31 10.31 -9.43
N LYS A 233 -9.03 10.59 -10.72
CA LYS A 233 -8.31 11.79 -11.16
C LYS A 233 -9.13 13.06 -10.94
N MET A 234 -10.43 13.04 -11.23
CA MET A 234 -11.32 14.18 -11.04
C MET A 234 -11.33 14.63 -9.57
N TYR A 235 -11.38 13.67 -8.64
CA TYR A 235 -11.38 13.90 -7.20
C TYR A 235 -9.97 14.09 -6.60
N ASN A 236 -8.90 13.98 -7.39
CA ASN A 236 -7.50 14.06 -6.93
C ASN A 236 -7.16 13.05 -5.81
N ILE A 237 -7.73 11.84 -5.86
CA ILE A 237 -7.55 10.85 -4.80
C ILE A 237 -6.09 10.37 -4.71
N ASN A 238 -5.35 10.36 -5.82
CA ASN A 238 -3.90 10.13 -5.82
C ASN A 238 -3.16 11.14 -4.93
N GLY A 239 -3.64 12.37 -4.84
CA GLY A 239 -3.10 13.39 -3.93
C GLY A 239 -3.26 13.00 -2.45
N ALA A 240 -4.35 12.34 -2.08
CA ALA A 240 -4.55 11.84 -0.72
C ALA A 240 -3.51 10.76 -0.38
N SER A 241 -3.23 9.85 -1.31
CA SER A 241 -2.23 8.79 -1.14
C SER A 241 -0.81 9.33 -1.01
N GLU A 242 -0.45 10.31 -1.83
CA GLU A 242 0.87 10.96 -1.72
C GLU A 242 0.99 11.80 -0.43
N ALA A 243 -0.08 12.44 0.03
CA ALA A 243 -0.11 13.10 1.33
C ALA A 243 0.15 12.12 2.48
N CYS A 244 -0.52 10.97 2.46
CA CYS A 244 -0.29 9.90 3.42
C CYS A 244 1.16 9.38 3.37
N LYS A 245 1.65 9.00 2.19
CA LYS A 245 3.01 8.48 1.97
C LYS A 245 4.11 9.45 2.39
N SER A 246 3.93 10.74 2.09
CA SER A 246 4.87 11.80 2.49
C SER A 246 4.75 12.18 3.98
N ARG A 247 3.70 11.68 4.66
CA ARG A 247 3.32 12.05 6.03
C ARG A 247 3.13 13.56 6.17
N SER A 248 2.53 14.16 5.14
CA SER A 248 2.20 15.57 5.09
C SER A 248 0.69 15.69 5.03
N PRO A 249 0.04 16.36 6.00
CA PRO A 249 -1.39 16.61 5.90
C PRO A 249 -1.68 17.38 4.61
N LEU A 250 -2.74 16.98 3.91
CA LEU A 250 -3.21 17.69 2.72
C LEU A 250 -4.73 17.77 2.75
N MET A 251 -5.23 18.97 2.49
CA MET A 251 -6.62 19.22 2.20
C MET A 251 -6.75 19.63 0.74
N TYR A 252 -7.78 19.12 0.07
CA TYR A 252 -8.10 19.49 -1.30
C TYR A 252 -9.59 19.73 -1.43
N SER A 253 -9.97 20.76 -2.17
CA SER A 253 -11.37 21.04 -2.44
C SER A 253 -11.54 21.57 -3.86
N LYS A 254 -12.68 21.24 -4.47
CA LYS A 254 -13.01 21.68 -5.83
C LYS A 254 -14.50 21.65 -6.07
N LYS A 255 -14.97 22.61 -6.89
CA LYS A 255 -16.32 22.66 -7.43
C LYS A 255 -16.26 22.41 -8.94
N ILE A 256 -17.00 21.41 -9.42
CA ILE A 256 -17.04 21.00 -10.82
C ILE A 256 -18.51 20.80 -11.22
N GLY A 257 -18.99 21.66 -12.12
CA GLY A 257 -20.37 21.61 -12.59
C GLY A 257 -21.36 21.69 -11.44
N ASN A 258 -22.11 20.60 -11.27
CA ASN A 258 -23.17 20.47 -10.26
C ASN A 258 -22.70 19.71 -8.98
N THR A 259 -21.40 19.57 -8.79
CA THR A 259 -20.84 18.92 -7.60
C THR A 259 -19.76 19.80 -6.98
N ALA A 260 -19.73 19.90 -5.65
CA ALA A 260 -18.59 20.39 -4.89
C ALA A 260 -18.10 19.27 -3.98
N PHE A 261 -16.80 19.19 -3.77
CA PHE A 261 -16.23 18.23 -2.83
C PHE A 261 -15.01 18.79 -2.12
N ILE A 262 -14.73 18.23 -0.96
CA ILE A 262 -13.56 18.49 -0.13
C ILE A 262 -13.08 17.16 0.43
N TRP A 263 -11.78 16.97 0.54
CA TRP A 263 -11.21 15.90 1.33
C TRP A 263 -9.97 16.35 2.09
N TYR A 264 -9.66 15.62 3.14
CA TYR A 264 -8.45 15.75 3.95
C TYR A 264 -7.83 14.37 4.12
N ALA A 265 -6.51 14.30 3.99
CA ALA A 265 -5.73 13.09 4.18
C ALA A 265 -4.49 13.40 5.02
N ASN A 266 -4.20 12.52 5.98
CA ASN A 266 -2.95 12.56 6.72
C ASN A 266 -2.58 11.17 7.25
N CYS A 267 -1.30 10.84 7.16
CA CYS A 267 -0.74 9.68 7.85
C CYS A 267 0.44 10.13 8.72
N TYR A 268 0.40 9.77 9.99
CA TYR A 268 1.31 10.30 10.99
C TYR A 268 1.72 9.22 11.99
N ILE A 269 2.88 9.41 12.61
CA ILE A 269 3.30 8.60 13.75
C ILE A 269 2.73 9.29 14.99
N PRO A 270 2.01 8.58 15.87
CA PRO A 270 1.43 9.18 17.07
C PRO A 270 2.51 9.83 17.94
N ASN A 271 2.11 10.83 18.74
CA ASN A 271 2.98 11.76 19.49
C ASN A 271 3.59 12.91 18.68
N LYS A 272 3.28 13.03 17.39
CA LYS A 272 3.45 14.28 16.65
C LYS A 272 2.16 15.07 16.68
N GLU A 273 2.27 16.39 16.80
CA GLU A 273 1.14 17.30 16.70
C GLU A 273 0.46 17.10 15.33
N VAL A 274 -0.82 16.76 15.36
CA VAL A 274 -1.63 16.63 14.14
C VAL A 274 -2.33 17.96 13.92
N GLU A 275 -2.03 18.58 12.78
CA GLU A 275 -2.63 19.86 12.42
C GLU A 275 -4.17 19.73 12.36
N ILE A 276 -4.86 20.72 12.91
CA ILE A 276 -6.32 20.80 12.92
C ILE A 276 -6.78 21.70 11.78
N ILE A 277 -7.56 21.13 10.86
CA ILE A 277 -8.06 21.85 9.66
C ILE A 277 -9.58 21.99 9.74
N ASN A 278 -10.11 23.19 9.48
CA ASN A 278 -11.55 23.48 9.57
C ASN A 278 -12.29 23.18 8.26
N MET A 279 -12.44 21.89 7.96
CA MET A 279 -13.00 21.41 6.70
C MET A 279 -14.43 21.89 6.45
N LYS A 280 -15.28 21.91 7.49
CA LYS A 280 -16.70 22.25 7.34
C LYS A 280 -16.88 23.69 6.87
N LYS A 281 -16.21 24.64 7.53
CA LYS A 281 -16.26 26.06 7.17
C LYS A 281 -15.73 26.31 5.76
N ASP A 282 -14.64 25.64 5.40
CA ASP A 282 -14.03 25.76 4.07
C ASP A 282 -14.99 25.20 3.00
N PHE A 283 -15.70 24.12 3.31
CA PHE A 283 -16.67 23.53 2.40
C PHE A 283 -17.94 24.34 2.24
N GLU A 284 -18.48 24.90 3.32
CA GLU A 284 -19.60 25.85 3.28
C GLU A 284 -19.24 27.06 2.40
N THR A 285 -18.03 27.60 2.57
CA THR A 285 -17.52 28.69 1.73
C THR A 285 -17.47 28.30 0.26
N LEU A 286 -17.01 27.07 -0.05
CA LEU A 286 -16.97 26.55 -1.42
C LEU A 286 -18.38 26.42 -2.04
N ILE A 287 -19.35 25.88 -1.29
CA ILE A 287 -20.73 25.67 -1.76
C ILE A 287 -21.41 27.01 -2.06
N HIS A 288 -21.23 27.99 -1.18
CA HIS A 288 -21.85 29.32 -1.29
C HIS A 288 -21.11 30.28 -2.25
N SER A 289 -19.92 29.93 -2.74
CA SER A 289 -19.22 30.72 -3.73
C SER A 289 -20.01 30.79 -5.06
N LYS A 290 -20.36 32.02 -5.49
CA LYS A 290 -20.97 32.27 -6.80
C LYS A 290 -19.92 31.99 -7.89
N ASN A 291 -20.33 31.30 -8.96
CA ASN A 291 -19.50 30.90 -10.10
C ASN A 291 -18.59 32.04 -10.59
N ASN A 292 -17.36 32.10 -10.09
CA ASN A 292 -16.33 32.99 -10.60
C ASN A 292 -15.28 32.16 -11.33
N LYS A 293 -15.22 32.40 -12.64
CA LYS A 293 -14.09 32.04 -13.50
C LYS A 293 -12.79 32.39 -12.76
N GLY A 294 -11.98 31.38 -12.46
CA GLY A 294 -10.62 31.58 -11.97
C GLY A 294 -10.48 32.06 -10.53
N ILE A 295 -11.22 31.48 -9.56
CA ILE A 295 -10.61 31.35 -8.24
C ILE A 295 -9.31 30.56 -8.48
N LYS A 296 -8.17 31.16 -8.16
CA LYS A 296 -6.84 30.56 -8.32
C LYS A 296 -6.89 29.09 -7.89
N SER A 297 -6.24 28.25 -8.69
CA SER A 297 -5.69 26.91 -8.41
C SER A 297 -5.92 26.37 -6.98
N PRO A 298 -6.21 25.06 -6.81
CA PRO A 298 -6.53 24.44 -5.52
C PRO A 298 -5.73 25.05 -4.37
N PHE A 299 -6.39 25.32 -3.25
CA PHE A 299 -5.68 25.53 -1.99
C PHE A 299 -4.98 24.22 -1.61
N GLU A 300 -3.88 23.90 -2.30
CA GLU A 300 -2.88 22.95 -1.86
C GLU A 300 -2.11 23.63 -0.73
N TYR A 301 -2.62 23.47 0.47
CA TYR A 301 -1.78 23.67 1.64
C TYR A 301 -0.86 22.46 1.74
N SER A 302 0.29 22.52 1.04
CA SER A 302 1.42 21.64 1.31
C SER A 302 2.30 22.33 2.34
N TYR A 303 2.15 21.95 3.60
CA TYR A 303 3.01 22.45 4.65
C TYR A 303 4.32 21.66 4.63
N SER A 304 5.32 22.20 3.93
CA SER A 304 6.69 21.69 4.06
C SER A 304 7.12 21.76 5.52
N LYS A 305 7.59 20.62 6.03
CA LYS A 305 8.24 20.44 7.35
C LYS A 305 8.80 21.74 7.92
N VAL A 306 8.36 22.06 9.14
CA VAL A 306 9.07 22.94 10.08
C VAL A 306 10.58 22.73 9.88
N SER A 307 11.26 23.76 9.39
CA SER A 307 12.71 23.75 9.38
C SER A 307 13.12 23.65 10.85
N PHE A 308 13.64 22.51 11.28
CA PHE A 308 14.48 22.50 12.46
C PHE A 308 15.59 23.49 12.14
N LYS A 309 15.57 24.66 12.78
CA LYS A 309 16.78 25.47 12.92
C LYS A 309 17.82 24.49 13.41
N LYS A 310 18.82 24.19 12.56
CA LYS A 310 20.10 23.68 13.04
C LYS A 310 20.58 24.74 14.03
N THR A 311 20.30 24.53 15.31
CA THR A 311 21.14 25.07 16.36
C THR A 311 22.52 24.49 16.06
N SER A 312 23.36 25.35 15.53
CA SER A 312 24.80 25.17 15.43
C SER A 312 25.30 24.81 16.82
N PHE A 313 25.38 23.51 17.12
CA PHE A 313 26.28 23.04 18.15
C PHE A 313 27.69 23.26 17.61
N ALA A 314 28.43 24.14 18.28
CA ALA A 314 29.84 24.33 18.06
C ALA A 314 30.54 22.97 18.12
N PRO A 315 31.54 22.70 17.25
CA PRO A 315 32.31 21.48 17.32
C PRO A 315 33.15 21.50 18.60
N PHE A 316 32.71 20.76 19.62
CA PHE A 316 33.56 20.36 20.76
C PHE A 316 34.54 19.27 20.29
N SER A 317 35.41 19.66 19.36
CA SER A 317 36.68 19.02 19.06
C SER A 317 37.74 19.81 19.83
N TYR A 318 38.62 19.10 20.56
CA TYR A 318 39.60 19.57 21.56
C TYR A 318 39.14 19.53 23.02
N LEU A 319 39.05 18.31 23.60
CA LEU A 319 39.39 18.09 25.02
C LEU A 319 39.52 16.62 25.46
N PHE A 320 39.41 15.64 24.55
CA PHE A 320 39.52 14.22 24.91
C PHE A 320 40.89 13.55 24.65
N PHE A 321 41.91 14.31 24.22
CA PHE A 321 43.24 13.77 23.91
C PHE A 321 44.30 13.93 25.02
N LEU A 322 43.94 14.41 26.20
CA LEU A 322 44.88 14.62 27.32
C LEU A 322 44.67 13.70 28.54
N TYR A 323 43.79 12.70 28.47
CA TYR A 323 43.55 11.79 29.60
C TYR A 323 44.03 10.34 29.42
N PHE A 324 44.61 9.99 28.26
CA PHE A 324 45.13 8.62 28.01
C PHE A 324 46.66 8.49 28.01
N ILE A 325 47.41 9.58 28.18
CA ILE A 325 48.87 9.55 28.41
C ILE A 325 49.14 9.82 29.89
N ARG A 326 48.67 8.91 30.77
CA ARG A 326 49.12 8.84 32.17
C ARG A 326 49.01 7.47 32.82
N TYR A 327 48.71 6.41 32.05
CA TYR A 327 48.56 5.04 32.59
C TYR A 327 49.32 3.95 31.85
N PHE A 328 50.24 4.31 30.94
CA PHE A 328 51.24 3.37 30.42
C PHE A 328 52.60 4.09 30.28
N LEU A 329 53.28 4.21 31.42
CA LEU A 329 54.72 4.24 31.59
C LEU A 329 55.04 3.88 33.04
#